data_AF-A0A2V6VM26-F1
#
_entry.id   AF-A0A2V6VM26-F1
#
_cell.length_a   1.000
_cell.length_b   1.000
_cell.length_c   1.000
_cell.angle_alpha   90.00
_cell.angle_beta   90.00
_cell.angle_gamma   90.00
#
_symmetry.space_group_name_H-M   'P 1'
#
loop_
_entity.id
_entity.type
_entity.pdbx_description
1 polymer ?
#
loop_
_entity_poly.entity_id
_entity_poly.type
_entity_poly.pdbx_seq_one_letter_code
_entity_poly.pdbx_strand_id
1 'polypeptide(L)'
;MRSAPRCRHRAVWWRPEISRRAGADLPAPARRHADPRARAFRQTDGACAGQTGSGCREGVARALPRRAQAGRDLRRVRRPDRARATAFGPGALDRAAASERDSREIPRLGLGREVQARDRYRRVRGVTADATIPSLGGRTIAITEARRARELATLIGKLGGVAYSAPAVVEVLRRDLGPARAVLHRICAKEVGVVVFMTGVGTRALLDLATQAGRRDDLLHALTALTVVARGPKPVGVLREAGVHIDVVPSEPTSEGVLDALASSNLRGRTVAVQLYGDENRALVDGLTARGARVLEIPLYEWALPDDQTILIQLVHDLIAGRIDVIAFTSSPQVRHLVLVAEREGRRDALVAGLRDRVVVAAIGPVCAATLREYGVTPHIQPEKGTMGALVHAIARHGTVPSRP
;
A
#
# COMPACT_ATOMS: atom_id res chain seq x y z
N MET A 1 -5.62 -39.57 -31.73
CA MET A 1 -6.62 -39.05 -30.75
C MET A 1 -5.91 -38.82 -29.42
N ARG A 2 -6.09 -37.73 -28.67
CA ARG A 2 -6.58 -36.36 -28.96
C ARG A 2 -5.70 -35.40 -28.14
N SER A 3 -5.42 -34.21 -28.66
CA SER A 3 -4.63 -33.16 -27.99
C SER A 3 -5.46 -32.41 -26.93
N ALA A 4 -4.82 -32.03 -25.83
CA ALA A 4 -5.41 -31.15 -24.82
C ALA A 4 -5.31 -29.67 -25.23
N PRO A 5 -6.32 -28.82 -24.94
CA PRO A 5 -6.30 -27.41 -25.33
C PRO A 5 -5.41 -26.56 -24.42
N ARG A 6 -4.59 -25.68 -25.02
CA ARG A 6 -3.85 -24.64 -24.31
C ARG A 6 -4.73 -23.40 -24.15
N CYS A 7 -5.22 -23.12 -22.95
CA CYS A 7 -5.83 -21.81 -22.64
C CYS A 7 -4.77 -20.70 -22.73
N ARG A 8 -4.92 -19.78 -23.70
CA ARG A 8 -4.13 -18.55 -23.78
C ARG A 8 -4.85 -17.44 -23.02
N HIS A 9 -4.41 -17.12 -21.81
CA HIS A 9 -4.83 -15.88 -21.15
C HIS A 9 -4.21 -14.68 -21.88
N ARG A 10 -5.05 -13.93 -22.61
CA ARG A 10 -4.70 -12.59 -23.12
C ARG A 10 -4.94 -11.60 -21.98
N ALA A 11 -3.89 -10.89 -21.56
CA ALA A 11 -4.07 -9.74 -20.68
C ALA A 11 -4.77 -8.62 -21.45
N VAL A 12 -6.00 -8.29 -21.06
CA VAL A 12 -6.73 -7.14 -21.60
C VAL A 12 -6.38 -5.92 -20.75
N TRP A 13 -5.64 -4.99 -21.35
CA TRP A 13 -5.34 -3.70 -20.73
C TRP A 13 -6.55 -2.78 -20.87
N TRP A 14 -7.08 -2.29 -19.76
CA TRP A 14 -8.19 -1.35 -19.76
C TRP A 14 -7.72 0.04 -20.22
N ARG A 15 -8.41 0.60 -21.23
CA ARG A 15 -8.35 2.01 -21.60
C ARG A 15 -9.76 2.59 -21.46
N PRO A 16 -9.95 3.76 -20.84
CA PRO A 16 -11.25 4.44 -20.84
C PRO A 16 -11.51 5.06 -22.21
N GLU A 17 -12.42 4.48 -23.00
CA GLU A 17 -12.98 5.14 -24.18
C GLU A 17 -14.03 6.17 -23.74
N ILE A 18 -13.70 7.45 -23.93
CA ILE A 18 -14.65 8.55 -23.73
C ILE A 18 -15.63 8.55 -24.90
N SER A 19 -16.86 8.11 -24.64
CA SER A 19 -17.97 8.20 -25.60
C SER A 19 -18.27 9.65 -25.96
N ARG A 20 -17.81 10.10 -27.13
CA ARG A 20 -18.30 11.34 -27.77
C ARG A 20 -19.62 11.04 -28.50
N ARG A 21 -20.75 11.48 -27.96
CA ARG A 21 -21.98 11.65 -28.75
C ARG A 21 -21.91 12.97 -29.51
N ALA A 22 -22.35 12.95 -30.77
CA ALA A 22 -22.42 14.11 -31.64
C ALA A 22 -23.76 14.86 -31.52
N GLY A 23 -23.77 16.11 -31.99
CA GLY A 23 -24.87 17.08 -31.88
C GLY A 23 -24.25 18.47 -31.73
N ALA A 24 -23.64 19.04 -32.78
CA ALA A 24 -24.26 19.70 -33.93
C ALA A 24 -24.26 21.23 -33.74
N ASP A 25 -23.90 21.92 -34.83
CA ASP A 25 -23.89 23.37 -35.08
C ASP A 25 -22.66 24.20 -34.66
N LEU A 26 -21.86 24.57 -35.67
CA LEU A 26 -21.23 25.88 -35.93
C LEU A 26 -20.59 25.85 -37.35
N PRO A 27 -20.48 26.98 -38.08
CA PRO A 27 -20.34 26.98 -39.54
C PRO A 27 -18.90 26.85 -40.07
N ALA A 28 -18.78 26.48 -41.35
CA ALA A 28 -17.52 26.27 -42.06
C ALA A 28 -16.80 27.56 -42.46
N PRO A 29 -15.44 27.58 -42.47
CA PRO A 29 -14.67 28.64 -43.11
C PRO A 29 -14.50 28.40 -44.63
N ALA A 30 -14.36 29.50 -45.38
CA ALA A 30 -14.44 29.51 -46.84
C ALA A 30 -13.21 28.91 -47.56
N ARG A 31 -13.46 28.36 -48.75
CA ARG A 31 -12.42 28.07 -49.76
C ARG A 31 -11.92 29.37 -50.40
N ARG A 32 -10.60 29.53 -50.60
CA ARG A 32 -10.05 30.31 -51.73
C ARG A 32 -8.78 29.68 -52.31
N HIS A 33 -8.84 29.45 -53.61
CA HIS A 33 -7.81 29.41 -54.66
C HIS A 33 -6.41 28.84 -54.43
N ALA A 34 -6.04 27.95 -55.35
CA ALA A 34 -4.67 27.55 -55.67
C ALA A 34 -4.05 28.49 -56.74
N ASP A 35 -2.72 28.53 -56.82
CA ASP A 35 -1.97 28.23 -58.06
C ASP A 35 -0.47 27.91 -57.73
N PRO A 36 0.35 27.34 -58.66
CA PRO A 36 1.46 26.49 -58.27
C PRO A 36 2.86 26.95 -58.76
N ARG A 37 3.89 26.19 -58.36
CA ARG A 37 5.15 25.88 -59.09
C ARG A 37 5.92 24.82 -58.27
N ALA A 38 5.83 23.54 -58.62
CA ALA A 38 6.64 22.87 -59.63
C ALA A 38 8.13 22.70 -59.25
N ARG A 39 8.50 21.49 -58.79
CA ARG A 39 9.59 20.68 -59.37
C ARG A 39 9.54 19.23 -58.86
N ALA A 40 9.73 18.28 -59.76
CA ALA A 40 9.82 16.86 -59.47
C ALA A 40 11.22 16.47 -58.99
N PHE A 41 11.35 15.31 -58.33
CA PHE A 41 12.06 14.16 -58.92
C PHE A 41 11.64 12.83 -58.27
N ARG A 42 12.03 11.70 -58.88
CA ARG A 42 11.35 10.40 -58.78
C ARG A 42 11.92 9.42 -57.74
N GLN A 43 11.07 8.43 -57.44
CA GLN A 43 11.39 7.11 -56.89
C GLN A 43 12.53 6.39 -57.64
N THR A 44 13.20 5.48 -56.94
CA THR A 44 13.75 4.23 -57.51
C THR A 44 13.57 3.09 -56.51
N ASP A 45 12.69 2.13 -56.85
CA ASP A 45 12.79 0.74 -56.40
C ASP A 45 13.49 -0.06 -57.52
N GLY A 46 14.28 -1.09 -57.17
CA GLY A 46 14.93 -1.96 -58.16
C GLY A 46 15.77 -3.07 -57.51
N ALA A 47 15.69 -4.30 -58.02
CA ALA A 47 16.25 -5.50 -57.38
C ALA A 47 16.91 -6.49 -58.36
N CYS A 48 17.73 -7.39 -57.77
CA CYS A 48 18.09 -8.76 -58.20
C CYS A 48 19.21 -9.05 -59.25
N ALA A 49 19.77 -10.27 -59.06
CA ALA A 49 20.74 -11.07 -59.86
C ALA A 49 22.23 -10.62 -59.87
N GLY A 50 23.25 -11.50 -59.86
CA GLY A 50 23.31 -12.97 -59.64
C GLY A 50 24.56 -13.66 -60.29
N GLN A 51 25.02 -14.81 -59.74
CA GLN A 51 26.04 -15.77 -60.28
C GLN A 51 27.55 -15.40 -60.17
N THR A 52 28.58 -16.28 -60.04
CA THR A 52 28.72 -17.76 -59.80
C THR A 52 30.17 -18.20 -59.41
N GLY A 53 30.34 -19.35 -58.71
CA GLY A 53 31.55 -20.22 -58.68
C GLY A 53 32.54 -20.07 -57.48
N SER A 54 33.25 -21.10 -56.97
CA SER A 54 33.26 -22.57 -57.18
C SER A 54 34.07 -23.35 -56.08
N GLY A 55 33.77 -24.65 -55.85
CA GLY A 55 34.56 -25.63 -55.02
C GLY A 55 34.20 -25.71 -53.51
N CYS A 56 33.75 -26.81 -52.86
CA CYS A 56 34.14 -28.25 -52.79
C CYS A 56 35.53 -28.50 -52.16
N ARG A 57 35.76 -29.44 -51.21
CA ARG A 57 34.92 -30.40 -50.44
C ARG A 57 35.77 -31.05 -49.31
N GLU A 58 35.12 -31.57 -48.25
CA GLU A 58 35.55 -32.70 -47.36
C GLU A 58 36.91 -32.62 -46.57
N GLY A 59 37.09 -33.20 -45.37
CA GLY A 59 36.17 -33.88 -44.44
C GLY A 59 36.91 -34.60 -43.27
N VAL A 60 36.12 -35.26 -42.40
CA VAL A 60 36.50 -36.32 -41.41
C VAL A 60 37.09 -35.88 -40.04
N ALA A 61 36.77 -36.67 -39.00
CA ALA A 61 36.99 -36.40 -37.57
C ALA A 61 37.70 -37.57 -36.85
N ARG A 62 38.27 -37.35 -35.65
CA ARG A 62 38.13 -38.25 -34.45
C ARG A 62 38.97 -37.88 -33.20
N ALA A 63 38.39 -38.28 -32.05
CA ALA A 63 39.01 -38.88 -30.85
C ALA A 63 39.75 -38.04 -29.76
N LEU A 64 39.61 -38.56 -28.53
CA LEU A 64 40.18 -38.16 -27.23
C LEU A 64 41.59 -38.74 -27.02
N PRO A 65 42.31 -38.33 -25.95
CA PRO A 65 42.64 -39.32 -24.92
C PRO A 65 42.56 -38.85 -23.44
N ARG A 66 42.94 -39.76 -22.53
CA ARG A 66 43.06 -39.64 -21.05
C ARG A 66 44.55 -39.82 -20.65
N ARG A 67 45.06 -39.71 -19.41
CA ARG A 67 44.50 -39.54 -18.05
C ARG A 67 45.63 -39.02 -17.12
N ALA A 68 45.32 -38.28 -16.05
CA ALA A 68 46.23 -38.15 -14.88
C ALA A 68 45.43 -37.91 -13.58
N GLN A 69 45.97 -38.32 -12.42
CA GLN A 69 45.25 -38.40 -11.13
C GLN A 69 46.01 -37.73 -9.97
N ALA A 70 45.28 -37.01 -9.10
CA ALA A 70 45.43 -36.93 -7.64
C ALA A 70 44.24 -36.11 -7.08
N GLY A 71 43.63 -36.36 -5.92
CA GLY A 71 43.84 -37.42 -4.94
C GLY A 71 43.84 -36.87 -3.50
N ARG A 72 42.67 -36.68 -2.86
CA ARG A 72 42.46 -36.59 -1.39
C ARG A 72 40.97 -36.44 -0.98
N ASP A 73 40.33 -37.59 -0.83
CA ASP A 73 39.69 -38.06 0.42
C ASP A 73 39.26 -37.04 1.51
N LEU A 74 37.95 -36.93 1.82
CA LEU A 74 37.33 -37.56 3.03
C LEU A 74 35.90 -37.03 3.40
N ARG A 75 35.08 -37.98 3.88
CA ARG A 75 33.95 -37.86 4.86
C ARG A 75 32.62 -37.18 4.45
N ARG A 76 31.64 -38.07 4.19
CA ARG A 76 30.19 -37.85 4.42
C ARG A 76 29.90 -37.53 5.89
N VAL A 77 28.93 -36.65 6.15
CA VAL A 77 28.08 -36.66 7.37
C VAL A 77 26.61 -36.50 6.97
N ARG A 78 25.70 -37.11 7.75
CA ARG A 78 24.28 -37.34 7.43
C ARG A 78 23.38 -36.11 7.62
N ARG A 79 22.26 -36.07 6.89
CA ARG A 79 21.04 -35.34 7.30
C ARG A 79 20.37 -36.06 8.49
N PRO A 80 19.79 -35.34 9.47
CA PRO A 80 18.72 -35.88 10.31
C PRO A 80 17.35 -35.74 9.63
N ASP A 81 16.44 -36.64 9.95
CA ASP A 81 15.10 -36.75 9.35
C ASP A 81 14.00 -36.19 10.27
N ARG A 82 12.76 -36.15 9.76
CA ARG A 82 11.56 -35.70 10.49
C ARG A 82 11.20 -36.62 11.66
N ALA A 83 10.72 -36.04 12.75
CA ALA A 83 9.93 -36.74 13.77
C ALA A 83 8.62 -35.99 14.06
N ARG A 84 7.52 -36.75 14.22
CA ARG A 84 6.21 -36.29 14.71
C ARG A 84 6.04 -36.76 16.17
N ALA A 85 5.51 -35.90 17.03
CA ALA A 85 4.86 -36.24 18.30
C ALA A 85 3.88 -35.10 18.64
N THR A 86 2.57 -35.29 18.41
CA THR A 86 1.53 -35.63 19.42
C THR A 86 1.15 -34.47 20.35
N ALA A 87 -0.15 -34.18 20.41
CA ALA A 87 -0.74 -33.15 21.26
C ALA A 87 -1.02 -33.67 22.68
N PHE A 88 -1.08 -32.76 23.66
CA PHE A 88 -1.96 -32.87 24.83
C PHE A 88 -2.33 -31.48 25.37
N GLY A 89 -3.50 -31.38 26.01
CA GLY A 89 -4.10 -30.13 26.50
C GLY A 89 -3.70 -29.74 27.94
N PRO A 90 -4.34 -28.70 28.51
CA PRO A 90 -3.85 -27.97 29.69
C PRO A 90 -4.45 -28.41 31.03
N GLY A 91 -3.79 -28.07 32.15
CA GLY A 91 -4.39 -28.12 33.50
C GLY A 91 -3.45 -27.68 34.64
N ALA A 92 -4.01 -26.94 35.60
CA ALA A 92 -3.58 -26.66 37.00
C ALA A 92 -2.11 -26.21 37.26
N LEU A 93 -1.84 -25.05 37.88
CA LEU A 93 -2.08 -24.69 39.30
C LEU A 93 -1.43 -25.66 40.30
N ASP A 94 -0.31 -25.27 40.93
CA ASP A 94 -0.33 -24.88 42.36
C ASP A 94 0.91 -24.02 42.75
N ARG A 95 0.99 -23.67 44.03
CA ARG A 95 1.74 -22.53 44.63
C ARG A 95 3.17 -22.83 45.09
N ALA A 96 3.83 -21.71 45.43
CA ALA A 96 4.77 -21.51 46.53
C ALA A 96 6.23 -21.99 46.38
N ALA A 97 7.13 -21.01 46.22
CA ALA A 97 8.27 -20.85 47.10
C ALA A 97 8.59 -19.34 47.22
N ALA A 98 8.80 -18.84 48.43
CA ALA A 98 9.21 -17.46 48.70
C ALA A 98 10.64 -17.45 49.24
N SER A 99 11.46 -16.46 48.83
CA SER A 99 12.61 -16.02 49.61
C SER A 99 12.97 -14.55 49.33
N GLU A 100 12.80 -13.76 50.39
CA GLU A 100 13.70 -12.71 50.90
C GLU A 100 14.56 -11.87 49.92
N ARG A 101 14.28 -10.57 49.92
CA ARG A 101 15.25 -9.45 49.96
C ARG A 101 14.49 -8.19 50.38
N ASP A 102 14.63 -7.77 51.62
CA ASP A 102 15.69 -6.89 52.15
C ASP A 102 15.24 -5.43 52.12
N SER A 103 15.10 -4.85 53.31
CA SER A 103 14.39 -3.61 53.59
C SER A 103 15.37 -2.51 53.97
N ARG A 104 15.30 -1.35 53.30
CA ARG A 104 16.02 -0.15 53.75
C ARG A 104 15.05 0.93 54.19
N GLU A 105 15.35 1.49 55.35
CA GLU A 105 14.50 2.39 56.12
C GLU A 105 14.43 3.79 55.49
N ILE A 106 13.30 4.49 55.72
CA ILE A 106 13.21 5.95 55.61
C ILE A 106 12.48 6.45 56.88
N PRO A 107 12.95 7.53 57.57
CA PRO A 107 12.53 7.80 58.94
C PRO A 107 11.13 8.38 59.09
N ARG A 108 10.48 8.08 60.22
CA ARG A 108 9.24 8.74 60.66
C ARG A 108 9.55 9.99 61.49
N LEU A 109 8.97 11.12 61.12
CA LEU A 109 8.77 12.27 62.01
C LEU A 109 7.28 12.36 62.36
N GLY A 110 6.99 12.53 63.65
CA GLY A 110 5.64 12.33 64.18
C GLY A 110 4.87 13.62 64.48
N LEU A 111 3.54 13.48 64.33
CA LEU A 111 2.49 14.03 65.20
C LEU A 111 2.36 15.56 65.38
N GLY A 112 1.18 16.06 65.00
CA GLY A 112 0.42 16.91 65.93
C GLY A 112 -0.36 18.10 65.34
N ARG A 113 -1.59 17.85 64.85
CA ARG A 113 -2.85 18.36 65.45
C ARG A 113 -4.04 18.21 64.50
N GLU A 114 -5.10 17.59 64.99
CA GLU A 114 -6.43 17.64 64.37
C GLU A 114 -7.07 19.01 64.62
N VAL A 115 -7.69 19.60 63.60
CA VAL A 115 -8.75 20.60 63.76
C VAL A 115 -9.86 20.28 62.76
N GLN A 116 -11.10 20.25 63.25
CA GLN A 116 -12.28 19.94 62.46
C GLN A 116 -12.65 21.09 61.51
N ALA A 117 -12.92 20.76 60.25
CA ALA A 117 -13.58 21.66 59.30
C ALA A 117 -14.65 20.89 58.50
N ARG A 118 -15.78 20.60 59.15
CA ARG A 118 -17.03 20.27 58.45
C ARG A 118 -17.59 21.51 57.74
N ASP A 119 -18.42 21.28 56.73
CA ASP A 119 -19.17 22.27 55.95
C ASP A 119 -18.36 23.36 55.21
N ARG A 120 -18.07 23.07 53.93
CA ARG A 120 -18.42 23.95 52.79
C ARG A 120 -18.13 23.29 51.42
N TYR A 121 -19.04 22.45 50.93
CA TYR A 121 -19.29 22.28 49.48
C TYR A 121 -20.70 21.76 49.24
N ARG A 122 -21.70 22.65 49.45
CA ARG A 122 -23.12 22.34 49.29
C ARG A 122 -23.59 22.77 47.90
N ARG A 123 -23.92 21.79 47.05
CA ARG A 123 -24.73 21.92 45.81
C ARG A 123 -24.25 22.94 44.76
N VAL A 124 -23.63 22.42 43.70
CA VAL A 124 -24.08 22.75 42.35
C VAL A 124 -24.92 21.56 41.86
N ARG A 125 -26.25 21.67 41.98
CA ARG A 125 -27.20 20.82 41.24
C ARG A 125 -27.39 21.48 39.89
N GLY A 126 -27.18 20.77 38.77
CA GLY A 126 -27.60 21.32 37.48
C GLY A 126 -26.81 20.95 36.22
N VAL A 127 -26.12 19.81 36.13
CA VAL A 127 -25.77 19.21 34.82
C VAL A 127 -25.94 17.69 34.87
N THR A 128 -27.18 17.22 34.71
CA THR A 128 -27.45 15.84 34.27
C THR A 128 -27.47 15.83 32.75
N ALA A 129 -26.30 15.98 32.13
CA ALA A 129 -26.10 15.58 30.75
C ALA A 129 -25.77 14.08 30.79
N ASP A 130 -26.73 13.26 30.38
CA ASP A 130 -26.52 11.83 30.18
C ASP A 130 -25.56 11.62 29.00
N ALA A 131 -24.27 11.60 29.30
CA ALA A 131 -23.21 11.32 28.35
C ALA A 131 -23.18 9.82 28.05
N THR A 132 -24.25 9.32 27.43
CA THR A 132 -24.37 7.96 26.93
C THR A 132 -23.11 7.62 26.12
N ILE A 133 -22.33 6.66 26.62
CA ILE A 133 -21.13 6.21 25.93
C ILE A 133 -21.57 5.69 24.55
N PRO A 134 -21.06 6.24 23.43
CA PRO A 134 -21.54 5.87 22.11
C PRO A 134 -21.47 4.36 21.88
N SER A 135 -22.62 3.74 21.64
CA SER A 135 -22.76 2.30 21.47
C SER A 135 -22.99 1.93 20.01
N LEU A 136 -22.49 0.76 19.62
CA LEU A 136 -22.77 0.15 18.32
C LEU A 136 -24.06 -0.69 18.34
N GLY A 137 -24.60 -1.02 19.52
CA GLY A 137 -25.94 -1.61 19.66
C GLY A 137 -26.10 -2.99 19.01
N GLY A 138 -25.07 -3.83 19.02
CA GLY A 138 -25.09 -5.17 18.41
C GLY A 138 -24.90 -5.18 16.89
N ARG A 139 -24.82 -4.02 16.22
CA ARG A 139 -24.62 -3.92 14.76
C ARG A 139 -23.40 -4.70 14.28
N THR A 140 -23.49 -5.21 13.06
CA THR A 140 -22.41 -5.89 12.34
C THR A 140 -21.61 -4.88 11.50
N ILE A 141 -20.34 -4.69 11.85
CA ILE A 141 -19.41 -3.79 11.16
C ILE A 141 -18.42 -4.64 10.35
N ALA A 142 -18.52 -4.57 9.02
CA ALA A 142 -17.52 -5.13 8.13
C ALA A 142 -16.24 -4.31 8.12
N ILE A 143 -15.10 -4.99 8.25
CA ILE A 143 -13.77 -4.40 8.20
C ILE A 143 -12.92 -5.10 7.13
N THR A 144 -12.33 -4.30 6.25
CA THR A 144 -11.46 -4.75 5.14
C THR A 144 -9.97 -4.55 5.43
N GLU A 145 -9.65 -4.05 6.63
CA GLU A 145 -8.29 -3.87 7.14
C GLU A 145 -7.61 -5.21 7.43
N ALA A 146 -6.33 -5.34 7.07
CA ALA A 146 -5.56 -6.57 7.20
C ALA A 146 -4.51 -6.55 8.32
N ARG A 147 -3.75 -5.45 8.45
CA ARG A 147 -2.62 -5.33 9.38
C ARG A 147 -3.07 -5.11 10.82
N ARG A 148 -4.19 -4.40 11.00
CA ARG A 148 -4.75 -4.04 12.32
C ARG A 148 -6.18 -4.57 12.52
N ALA A 149 -6.58 -5.59 11.75
CA ALA A 149 -7.91 -6.21 11.81
C ALA A 149 -8.36 -6.52 13.24
N ARG A 150 -7.51 -7.21 14.01
CA ARG A 150 -7.78 -7.60 15.41
C ARG A 150 -7.94 -6.40 16.34
N GLU A 151 -7.19 -5.33 16.13
CA GLU A 151 -7.30 -4.11 16.95
C GLU A 151 -8.60 -3.38 16.64
N LEU A 152 -8.94 -3.22 15.36
CA LEU A 152 -10.19 -2.60 14.92
C LEU A 152 -11.41 -3.40 15.39
N ALA A 153 -11.36 -4.74 15.28
CA ALA A 153 -12.37 -5.64 15.84
C ALA A 153 -12.49 -5.52 17.38
N THR A 154 -11.38 -5.33 18.09
CA THR A 154 -11.37 -5.10 19.55
C THR A 154 -12.03 -3.76 19.91
N LEU A 155 -11.78 -2.70 19.13
CA LEU A 155 -12.43 -1.39 19.32
C LEU A 155 -13.95 -1.48 19.06
N ILE A 156 -14.36 -2.21 18.03
CA ILE A 156 -15.77 -2.50 17.71
C ILE A 156 -16.43 -3.26 18.86
N GLY A 157 -15.83 -4.35 19.32
CA GLY A 157 -16.37 -5.15 20.44
C GLY A 157 -16.49 -4.36 21.74
N LYS A 158 -15.54 -3.46 22.04
CA LYS A 158 -15.58 -2.58 23.22
C LYS A 158 -16.75 -1.59 23.22
N LEU A 159 -17.28 -1.22 22.06
CA LEU A 159 -18.50 -0.40 21.94
C LEU A 159 -19.75 -1.26 21.66
N GLY A 160 -19.69 -2.58 21.88
CA GLY A 160 -20.85 -3.47 21.75
C GLY A 160 -21.27 -3.78 20.31
N GLY A 161 -20.35 -3.71 19.34
CA GLY A 161 -20.60 -4.13 17.95
C GLY A 161 -19.99 -5.49 17.63
N VAL A 162 -20.47 -6.12 16.55
CA VAL A 162 -19.94 -7.38 16.01
C VAL A 162 -19.02 -7.06 14.83
N ALA A 163 -17.75 -7.48 14.89
CA ALA A 163 -16.80 -7.23 13.81
C ALA A 163 -16.80 -8.38 12.78
N TYR A 164 -17.18 -8.08 11.53
CA TYR A 164 -17.05 -8.99 10.39
C TYR A 164 -15.71 -8.70 9.71
N SER A 165 -14.74 -9.60 9.86
CA SER A 165 -13.37 -9.39 9.35
C SER A 165 -13.16 -10.06 8.00
N ALA A 166 -13.06 -9.27 6.92
CA ALA A 166 -12.75 -9.74 5.57
C ALA A 166 -11.60 -8.90 4.96
N PRO A 167 -10.34 -9.19 5.32
CA PRO A 167 -9.17 -8.46 4.84
C PRO A 167 -9.13 -8.37 3.31
N ALA A 168 -9.06 -7.15 2.76
CA ALA A 168 -9.08 -6.94 1.31
C ALA A 168 -7.69 -6.71 0.70
N VAL A 169 -6.64 -6.60 1.52
CA VAL A 169 -5.30 -6.18 1.08
C VAL A 169 -4.19 -7.01 1.72
N VAL A 170 -3.20 -7.39 0.92
CA VAL A 170 -1.89 -7.87 1.37
C VAL A 170 -0.79 -7.05 0.70
N GLU A 171 0.34 -6.84 1.39
CA GLU A 171 1.51 -6.18 0.82
C GLU A 171 2.39 -7.23 0.15
N VAL A 172 2.63 -7.09 -1.16
CA VAL A 172 3.47 -8.01 -1.93
C VAL A 172 4.51 -7.24 -2.73
N LEU A 173 5.73 -7.79 -2.85
CA LEU A 173 6.74 -7.23 -3.76
C LEU A 173 6.22 -7.31 -5.21
N ARG A 174 6.45 -6.27 -5.99
CA ARG A 174 6.05 -6.26 -7.41
C ARG A 174 6.85 -7.31 -8.17
N ARG A 175 6.16 -8.04 -9.06
CA ARG A 175 6.81 -9.03 -9.95
C ARG A 175 7.70 -8.35 -10.98
N ASP A 176 7.25 -7.23 -11.52
CA ASP A 176 8.06 -6.37 -12.39
C ASP A 176 8.72 -5.25 -11.57
N LEU A 177 10.03 -5.36 -11.41
CA LEU A 177 10.89 -4.34 -10.79
C LEU A 177 11.69 -3.55 -11.85
N GLY A 178 11.37 -3.70 -13.14
CA GLY A 178 11.97 -2.95 -14.25
C GLY A 178 11.91 -1.43 -14.05
N PRO A 179 10.73 -0.84 -13.76
CA PRO A 179 10.61 0.60 -13.48
C PRO A 179 11.48 1.05 -12.29
N ALA A 180 11.45 0.31 -11.18
CA ALA A 180 12.26 0.62 -10.01
C ALA A 180 13.77 0.51 -10.29
N ARG A 181 14.19 -0.49 -11.07
CA ARG A 181 15.58 -0.70 -11.49
C ARG A 181 16.07 0.38 -12.46
N ALA A 182 15.19 0.89 -13.33
CA ALA A 182 15.48 2.02 -14.18
C ALA A 182 15.73 3.30 -13.35
N VAL A 183 14.90 3.60 -12.35
CA VAL A 183 15.16 4.76 -11.47
C VAL A 183 16.40 4.56 -10.60
N LEU A 184 16.65 3.36 -10.07
CA LEU A 184 17.88 3.02 -9.36
C LEU A 184 19.12 3.32 -10.21
N HIS A 185 19.14 2.90 -11.48
CA HIS A 185 20.26 3.20 -12.39
C HIS A 185 20.54 4.70 -12.47
N ARG A 186 19.49 5.52 -12.55
CA ARG A 186 19.58 6.98 -12.66
C ARG A 186 20.01 7.66 -11.36
N ILE A 187 19.67 7.08 -10.20
CA ILE A 187 20.21 7.49 -8.90
C ILE A 187 21.72 7.22 -8.87
N CYS A 188 22.15 5.99 -9.19
CA CYS A 188 23.58 5.64 -9.25
C CYS A 188 24.36 6.49 -10.29
N ALA A 189 23.73 6.85 -11.41
CA ALA A 189 24.29 7.73 -12.45
C ALA A 189 24.26 9.23 -12.09
N LYS A 190 23.79 9.60 -10.88
CA LYS A 190 23.70 10.98 -10.38
C LYS A 190 22.82 11.92 -11.23
N GLU A 191 21.83 11.36 -11.94
CA GLU A 191 20.82 12.11 -12.70
C GLU A 191 19.63 12.59 -11.86
N VAL A 192 19.57 12.16 -10.59
CA VAL A 192 18.55 12.52 -9.61
C VAL A 192 19.17 13.54 -8.65
N GLY A 193 18.39 14.54 -8.20
CA GLY A 193 18.84 15.53 -7.20
C GLY A 193 18.25 15.32 -5.81
N VAL A 194 17.05 14.76 -5.72
CA VAL A 194 16.31 14.52 -4.47
C VAL A 194 15.76 13.11 -4.47
N VAL A 195 15.83 12.39 -3.35
CA VAL A 195 15.17 11.10 -3.17
C VAL A 195 14.24 11.16 -1.96
N VAL A 196 12.96 10.82 -2.17
CA VAL A 196 11.92 10.78 -1.13
C VAL A 196 11.59 9.34 -0.77
N PHE A 197 11.82 8.99 0.49
CA PHE A 197 11.53 7.69 1.08
C PHE A 197 10.22 7.75 1.89
N MET A 198 9.18 7.08 1.40
CA MET A 198 7.83 7.15 1.99
C MET A 198 7.60 6.09 3.07
N THR A 199 8.18 4.89 2.93
CA THR A 199 7.93 3.76 3.85
C THR A 199 9.18 2.94 4.12
N GLY A 200 9.31 2.41 5.34
CA GLY A 200 10.44 1.54 5.69
C GLY A 200 10.50 0.26 4.84
N VAL A 201 9.35 -0.32 4.47
CA VAL A 201 9.30 -1.51 3.60
C VAL A 201 9.89 -1.21 2.22
N GLY A 202 9.44 -0.14 1.56
CA GLY A 202 9.99 0.24 0.26
C GLY A 202 11.43 0.76 0.34
N THR A 203 11.84 1.37 1.46
CA THR A 203 13.25 1.74 1.68
C THR A 203 14.15 0.51 1.73
N ARG A 204 13.77 -0.53 2.49
CA ARG A 204 14.47 -1.83 2.50
C ARG A 204 14.49 -2.45 1.10
N ALA A 205 13.33 -2.54 0.45
CA ALA A 205 13.21 -3.11 -0.88
C ALA A 205 14.08 -2.39 -1.95
N LEU A 206 14.35 -1.09 -1.82
CA LEU A 206 15.26 -0.38 -2.73
C LEU A 206 16.73 -0.78 -2.47
N LEU A 207 17.14 -0.86 -1.21
CA LEU A 207 18.47 -1.31 -0.82
C LEU A 207 18.69 -2.78 -1.21
N ASP A 208 17.67 -3.62 -1.07
CA ASP A 208 17.69 -5.03 -1.47
C ASP A 208 17.75 -5.16 -3.00
N LEU A 209 16.98 -4.37 -3.75
CA LEU A 209 17.06 -4.31 -5.22
C LEU A 209 18.46 -3.88 -5.70
N ALA A 210 19.08 -2.89 -5.03
CA ALA A 210 20.44 -2.48 -5.33
C ALA A 210 21.46 -3.57 -4.98
N THR A 211 21.27 -4.28 -3.88
CA THR A 211 22.11 -5.42 -3.47
C THR A 211 22.01 -6.57 -4.48
N GLN A 212 20.80 -6.95 -4.90
CA GLN A 212 20.54 -7.96 -5.94
C GLN A 212 21.07 -7.55 -7.33
N ALA A 213 21.24 -6.26 -7.59
CA ALA A 213 21.82 -5.74 -8.82
C ALA A 213 23.36 -5.58 -8.76
N GLY A 214 24.01 -5.83 -7.62
CA GLY A 214 25.43 -5.53 -7.42
C GLY A 214 25.75 -4.03 -7.41
N ARG A 215 24.76 -3.18 -7.13
CA ARG A 215 24.84 -1.70 -7.14
C ARG A 215 24.61 -1.08 -5.75
N ARG A 216 24.77 -1.85 -4.67
CA ARG A 216 24.51 -1.35 -3.30
C ARG A 216 25.42 -0.17 -2.95
N ASP A 217 26.71 -0.33 -3.14
CA ASP A 217 27.70 0.68 -2.77
C ASP A 217 27.59 1.91 -3.68
N ASP A 218 27.31 1.73 -4.96
CA ASP A 218 26.96 2.81 -5.90
C ASP A 218 25.74 3.61 -5.47
N LEU A 219 24.68 2.94 -4.98
CA LEU A 219 23.49 3.61 -4.46
C LEU A 219 23.83 4.40 -3.19
N LEU A 220 24.54 3.80 -2.23
CA LEU A 220 24.92 4.47 -0.98
C LEU A 220 25.84 5.67 -1.26
N HIS A 221 26.85 5.52 -2.13
CA HIS A 221 27.73 6.60 -2.56
C HIS A 221 26.97 7.70 -3.30
N ALA A 222 26.05 7.34 -4.21
CA ALA A 222 25.22 8.33 -4.89
C ALA A 222 24.39 9.13 -3.88
N LEU A 223 23.73 8.47 -2.93
CA LEU A 223 22.90 9.10 -1.91
C LEU A 223 23.65 10.17 -1.11
N THR A 224 24.95 10.02 -0.83
CA THR A 224 25.76 11.04 -0.12
C THR A 224 25.77 12.42 -0.78
N ALA A 225 25.51 12.50 -2.09
CA ALA A 225 25.47 13.74 -2.86
C ALA A 225 24.04 14.25 -3.15
N LEU A 226 23.00 13.53 -2.68
CA LEU A 226 21.59 13.86 -2.95
C LEU A 226 20.92 14.47 -1.73
N THR A 227 19.85 15.23 -1.97
CA THR A 227 18.92 15.60 -0.91
C THR A 227 18.07 14.38 -0.54
N VAL A 228 18.29 13.81 0.65
CA VAL A 228 17.58 12.64 1.17
C VAL A 228 16.44 13.09 2.07
N VAL A 229 15.20 12.80 1.64
CA VAL A 229 13.97 13.13 2.36
C VAL A 229 13.35 11.84 2.89
N ALA A 230 13.10 11.76 4.19
CA ALA A 230 12.42 10.60 4.80
C ALA A 230 11.08 11.05 5.40
N ARG A 231 9.96 10.53 4.89
CA ARG A 231 8.60 10.93 5.32
C ARG A 231 8.35 10.79 6.83
N GLY A 232 9.06 9.91 7.53
CA GLY A 232 8.85 9.73 8.97
C GLY A 232 9.67 8.59 9.59
N PRO A 233 9.34 8.16 10.82
CA PRO A 233 10.21 7.28 11.61
C PRO A 233 10.58 5.94 10.95
N LYS A 234 9.69 5.38 10.13
CA LYS A 234 9.91 4.07 9.47
C LYS A 234 11.04 4.12 8.43
N PRO A 235 11.01 4.96 7.37
CA PRO A 235 12.15 5.11 6.47
C PRO A 235 13.40 5.65 7.19
N VAL A 236 13.24 6.55 8.17
CA VAL A 236 14.38 7.06 8.98
C VAL A 236 15.18 5.94 9.64
N GLY A 237 14.51 4.95 10.24
CA GLY A 237 15.19 3.79 10.83
C GLY A 237 16.04 3.03 9.82
N VAL A 238 15.49 2.71 8.64
CA VAL A 238 16.19 1.97 7.58
C VAL A 238 17.39 2.73 7.02
N LEU A 239 17.24 4.04 6.80
CA LEU A 239 18.31 4.88 6.27
C LEU A 239 19.47 4.96 7.26
N ARG A 240 19.18 5.11 8.56
CA ARG A 240 20.19 5.07 9.63
C ARG A 240 20.86 3.72 9.76
N GLU A 241 20.11 2.62 9.71
CA GLU A 241 20.64 1.24 9.67
C GLU A 241 21.59 1.03 8.47
N ALA A 242 21.37 1.72 7.36
CA ALA A 242 22.18 1.66 6.14
C ALA A 242 23.30 2.72 6.08
N GLY A 243 23.49 3.54 7.12
CA GLY A 243 24.51 4.61 7.14
C GLY A 243 24.22 5.80 6.21
N VAL A 244 22.98 5.96 5.75
CA VAL A 244 22.57 7.05 4.84
C VAL A 244 22.15 8.28 5.65
N HIS A 245 22.65 9.46 5.26
CA HIS A 245 22.25 10.73 5.88
C HIS A 245 20.80 11.10 5.53
N ILE A 246 20.20 12.01 6.29
CA ILE A 246 18.82 12.45 6.06
C ILE A 246 18.79 13.97 6.24
N ASP A 247 18.53 14.68 5.15
CA ASP A 247 18.49 16.15 5.14
C ASP A 247 17.15 16.69 5.62
N VAL A 248 16.05 16.00 5.29
CA VAL A 248 14.69 16.46 5.55
C VAL A 248 13.82 15.35 6.13
N VAL A 249 13.18 15.63 7.26
CA VAL A 249 12.07 14.86 7.82
C VAL A 249 10.93 15.86 8.07
N PRO A 250 9.72 15.65 7.54
CA PRO A 250 8.61 16.56 7.76
C PRO A 250 8.10 16.45 9.20
N SER A 251 7.47 17.51 9.71
CA SER A 251 6.80 17.50 11.01
C SER A 251 5.65 16.49 11.05
N GLU A 252 4.79 16.53 10.03
CA GLU A 252 3.72 15.56 9.82
C GLU A 252 4.14 14.51 8.78
N PRO A 253 4.03 13.21 9.08
CA PRO A 253 4.41 12.15 8.16
C PRO A 253 3.30 11.90 7.13
N THR A 254 3.02 12.87 6.27
CA THR A 254 2.02 12.83 5.18
C THR A 254 2.65 13.21 3.83
N SER A 255 1.89 13.18 2.73
CA SER A 255 2.38 13.66 1.43
C SER A 255 2.49 15.18 1.42
N GLU A 256 1.54 15.83 2.08
CA GLU A 256 1.45 17.28 2.30
C GLU A 256 2.62 17.76 3.16
N GLY A 257 2.93 17.08 4.27
CA GLY A 257 4.06 17.43 5.13
C GLY A 257 5.41 17.32 4.39
N VAL A 258 5.58 16.33 3.49
CA VAL A 258 6.77 16.25 2.62
C VAL A 258 6.82 17.43 1.63
N LEU A 259 5.67 17.84 1.08
CA LEU A 259 5.60 19.03 0.23
C LEU A 259 5.95 20.30 1.03
N ASP A 260 5.43 20.47 2.25
CA ASP A 260 5.70 21.65 3.06
C ASP A 260 7.18 21.72 3.50
N ALA A 261 7.76 20.60 3.90
CA ALA A 261 9.18 20.50 4.25
C ALA A 261 10.12 20.76 3.05
N LEU A 262 9.63 20.65 1.81
CA LEU A 262 10.35 21.00 0.58
C LEU A 262 9.97 22.38 0.01
N ALA A 263 9.12 23.17 0.69
CA ALA A 263 8.61 24.43 0.14
C ALA A 263 9.71 25.49 -0.12
N SER A 264 10.77 25.51 0.69
CA SER A 264 11.94 26.40 0.53
C SER A 264 12.97 25.88 -0.48
N SER A 265 12.83 24.63 -0.97
CA SER A 265 13.77 24.03 -1.91
C SER A 265 13.46 24.47 -3.35
N ASN A 266 14.46 24.97 -4.08
CA ASN A 266 14.30 25.15 -5.52
C ASN A 266 14.26 23.78 -6.22
N LEU A 267 13.06 23.38 -6.66
CA LEU A 267 12.82 22.12 -7.37
C LEU A 267 12.75 22.28 -8.90
N ARG A 268 12.78 23.51 -9.42
CA ARG A 268 12.60 23.80 -10.85
C ARG A 268 13.73 23.17 -11.67
N GLY A 269 13.37 22.29 -12.61
CA GLY A 269 14.31 21.55 -13.44
C GLY A 269 15.05 20.40 -12.72
N ARG A 270 14.87 20.24 -11.40
CA ARG A 270 15.46 19.12 -10.65
C ARG A 270 14.68 17.84 -10.91
N THR A 271 15.39 16.72 -10.85
CA THR A 271 14.77 15.39 -10.90
C THR A 271 14.61 14.86 -9.48
N VAL A 272 13.38 14.46 -9.12
CA VAL A 272 13.02 13.98 -7.78
C VAL A 272 12.56 12.53 -7.90
N ALA A 273 13.26 11.60 -7.26
CA ALA A 273 12.84 10.20 -7.20
C ALA A 273 11.98 9.97 -5.96
N VAL A 274 10.85 9.27 -6.08
CA VAL A 274 9.89 9.02 -5.00
C VAL A 274 9.64 7.53 -4.85
N GLN A 275 10.07 6.96 -3.72
CA GLN A 275 9.75 5.58 -3.34
C GLN A 275 8.28 5.49 -2.94
N LEU A 276 7.45 4.81 -3.75
CA LEU A 276 6.00 4.72 -3.53
C LEU A 276 5.64 3.76 -2.39
N TYR A 277 4.47 3.96 -1.79
CA TYR A 277 3.94 3.15 -0.69
C TYR A 277 3.04 1.98 -1.12
N GLY A 278 3.19 1.50 -2.35
CA GLY A 278 2.43 0.37 -2.91
C GLY A 278 1.23 0.76 -3.78
N ASP A 279 0.94 2.06 -3.89
CA ASP A 279 -0.11 2.65 -4.73
C ASP A 279 0.40 3.98 -5.31
N GLU A 280 -0.33 4.57 -6.27
CA GLU A 280 -0.08 5.92 -6.78
C GLU A 280 -0.10 6.97 -5.65
N ASN A 281 0.71 8.02 -5.76
CA ASN A 281 0.71 9.14 -4.81
C ASN A 281 0.57 10.49 -5.53
N ARG A 282 -0.55 10.66 -6.24
CA ARG A 282 -0.85 11.86 -7.04
C ARG A 282 -0.64 13.17 -6.28
N ALA A 283 -1.11 13.26 -5.03
CA ALA A 283 -0.92 14.46 -4.21
C ALA A 283 0.55 14.91 -4.12
N LEU A 284 1.48 13.98 -3.89
CA LEU A 284 2.91 14.28 -3.85
C LEU A 284 3.51 14.47 -5.25
N VAL A 285 3.17 13.61 -6.21
CA VAL A 285 3.72 13.64 -7.58
C VAL A 285 3.30 14.93 -8.29
N ASP A 286 2.02 15.28 -8.26
CA ASP A 286 1.46 16.49 -8.84
C ASP A 286 1.97 17.73 -8.11
N GLY A 287 2.05 17.70 -6.77
CA GLY A 287 2.57 18.81 -5.96
C GLY A 287 4.06 19.11 -6.20
N LEU A 288 4.88 18.08 -6.42
CA LEU A 288 6.29 18.25 -6.83
C LEU A 288 6.39 18.75 -8.28
N THR A 289 5.56 18.21 -9.18
CA THR A 289 5.55 18.59 -10.60
C THR A 289 5.10 20.05 -10.80
N ALA A 290 4.10 20.50 -10.04
CA ALA A 290 3.63 21.90 -10.03
C ALA A 290 4.72 22.90 -9.58
N ARG A 291 5.73 22.43 -8.84
CA ARG A 291 6.93 23.22 -8.44
C ARG A 291 8.07 23.12 -9.47
N GLY A 292 7.81 22.54 -10.63
CA GLY A 292 8.75 22.41 -11.75
C GLY A 292 9.74 21.25 -11.62
N ALA A 293 9.51 20.31 -10.70
CA ALA A 293 10.29 19.08 -10.63
C ALA A 293 9.89 18.10 -11.74
N ARG A 294 10.85 17.29 -12.18
CA ARG A 294 10.57 16.05 -12.92
C ARG A 294 10.56 14.88 -11.95
N VAL A 295 9.39 14.29 -11.71
CA VAL A 295 9.23 13.19 -10.75
C VAL A 295 9.53 11.84 -11.41
N LEU A 296 10.23 10.97 -10.69
CA LEU A 296 10.46 9.56 -11.04
C LEU A 296 9.93 8.67 -9.93
N GLU A 297 8.96 7.81 -10.22
CA GLU A 297 8.37 6.92 -9.21
C GLU A 297 9.15 5.60 -9.11
N ILE A 298 9.38 5.12 -7.88
CA ILE A 298 10.03 3.85 -7.58
C ILE A 298 9.00 2.87 -6.99
N PRO A 299 8.23 2.14 -7.83
CA PRO A 299 7.26 1.15 -7.38
C PRO A 299 7.95 -0.19 -7.07
N LEU A 300 8.13 -0.49 -5.78
CA LEU A 300 8.85 -1.71 -5.32
C LEU A 300 7.91 -2.82 -4.81
N TYR A 301 6.75 -2.42 -4.33
CA TYR A 301 5.71 -3.31 -3.86
C TYR A 301 4.35 -2.80 -4.33
N GLU A 302 3.32 -3.60 -4.11
CA GLU A 302 1.93 -3.26 -4.40
C GLU A 302 1.00 -3.87 -3.36
N TRP A 303 -0.23 -3.36 -3.34
CA TRP A 303 -1.32 -3.98 -2.62
C TRP A 303 -1.97 -5.01 -3.54
N ALA A 304 -2.03 -6.26 -3.11
CA ALA A 304 -2.75 -7.33 -3.79
C ALA A 304 -3.96 -7.79 -2.97
N LEU A 305 -4.86 -8.53 -3.61
CA LEU A 305 -5.87 -9.34 -2.91
C LEU A 305 -5.16 -10.49 -2.17
N PRO A 306 -5.70 -10.97 -1.02
CA PRO A 306 -5.24 -12.23 -0.44
C PRO A 306 -5.43 -13.41 -1.41
N ASP A 307 -4.63 -14.47 -1.24
CA ASP A 307 -4.75 -15.68 -2.06
C ASP A 307 -6.12 -16.36 -1.88
N ASP A 308 -6.60 -16.45 -0.63
CA ASP A 308 -7.98 -16.85 -0.32
C ASP A 308 -8.90 -15.62 -0.26
N GLN A 309 -9.82 -15.53 -1.21
CA GLN A 309 -10.83 -14.46 -1.33
C GLN A 309 -12.21 -14.89 -0.82
N THR A 310 -12.39 -16.10 -0.28
CA THR A 310 -13.70 -16.68 0.05
C THR A 310 -14.53 -15.78 0.96
N ILE A 311 -13.93 -15.26 2.05
CA ILE A 311 -14.62 -14.37 2.99
C ILE A 311 -14.92 -12.98 2.40
N LEU A 312 -14.13 -12.52 1.42
CA LEU A 312 -14.32 -11.23 0.75
C LEU A 312 -15.41 -11.31 -0.32
N ILE A 313 -15.52 -12.44 -1.02
CA ILE A 313 -16.64 -12.77 -1.91
C ILE A 313 -17.94 -12.87 -1.08
N GLN A 314 -17.90 -13.58 0.05
CA GLN A 314 -19.05 -13.65 0.97
C GLN A 314 -19.47 -12.26 1.47
N LEU A 315 -18.51 -11.39 1.82
CA LEU A 315 -18.82 -10.00 2.18
C LEU A 315 -19.54 -9.24 1.06
N VAL A 316 -19.14 -9.41 -0.21
CA VAL A 316 -19.86 -8.79 -1.35
C VAL A 316 -21.33 -9.22 -1.36
N HIS A 317 -21.61 -10.52 -1.17
CA HIS A 317 -22.99 -11.01 -1.09
C HIS A 317 -23.74 -10.48 0.15
N ASP A 318 -23.08 -10.39 1.29
CA ASP A 318 -23.67 -9.89 2.54
C ASP A 318 -24.02 -8.39 2.47
N LEU A 319 -23.18 -7.58 1.83
CA LEU A 319 -23.43 -6.15 1.56
C LEU A 319 -24.62 -5.96 0.62
N ILE A 320 -24.69 -6.73 -0.48
CA ILE A 320 -25.81 -6.68 -1.44
C ILE A 320 -27.12 -7.09 -0.77
N ALA A 321 -27.08 -8.10 0.09
CA ALA A 321 -28.24 -8.60 0.84
C ALA A 321 -28.65 -7.71 2.03
N GLY A 322 -27.87 -6.68 2.39
CA GLY A 322 -28.12 -5.85 3.58
C GLY A 322 -27.92 -6.58 4.91
N ARG A 323 -27.04 -7.60 4.95
CA ARG A 323 -26.68 -8.35 6.18
C ARG A 323 -25.57 -7.69 6.99
N ILE A 324 -25.08 -6.54 6.55
CA ILE A 324 -24.03 -5.74 7.18
C ILE A 324 -24.59 -4.34 7.42
N ASP A 325 -24.58 -3.88 8.68
CA ASP A 325 -25.07 -2.54 9.02
C ASP A 325 -24.11 -1.44 8.59
N VAL A 326 -22.80 -1.69 8.73
CA VAL A 326 -21.74 -0.71 8.47
C VAL A 326 -20.56 -1.39 7.78
N ILE A 327 -19.95 -0.74 6.80
CA ILE A 327 -18.62 -1.11 6.30
C ILE A 327 -17.61 0.02 6.55
N ALA A 328 -16.46 -0.33 7.13
CA ALA A 328 -15.41 0.60 7.50
C ALA A 328 -14.13 0.36 6.67
N PHE A 329 -13.79 1.35 5.83
CA PHE A 329 -12.58 1.36 5.03
C PHE A 329 -11.49 2.22 5.68
N THR A 330 -10.28 1.68 5.73
CA THR A 330 -9.09 2.34 6.31
C THR A 330 -8.05 2.72 5.27
N SER A 331 -8.23 2.33 4.01
CA SER A 331 -7.38 2.74 2.89
C SER A 331 -8.09 2.62 1.53
N SER A 332 -7.62 3.36 0.53
CA SER A 332 -8.17 3.31 -0.84
C SER A 332 -8.04 1.94 -1.53
N PRO A 333 -6.92 1.19 -1.40
CA PRO A 333 -6.81 -0.13 -2.01
C PRO A 333 -7.89 -1.12 -1.55
N GLN A 334 -8.35 -1.03 -0.29
CA GLN A 334 -9.45 -1.87 0.22
C GLN A 334 -10.76 -1.65 -0.56
N VAL A 335 -11.06 -0.40 -0.91
CA VAL A 335 -12.23 -0.02 -1.73
C VAL A 335 -12.07 -0.59 -3.14
N ARG A 336 -10.91 -0.33 -3.77
CA ARG A 336 -10.61 -0.82 -5.14
C ARG A 336 -10.71 -2.35 -5.22
N HIS A 337 -10.20 -3.05 -4.21
CA HIS A 337 -10.19 -4.52 -4.15
C HIS A 337 -11.56 -5.13 -3.89
N LEU A 338 -12.40 -4.54 -3.02
CA LEU A 338 -13.77 -5.00 -2.83
C LEU A 338 -14.59 -4.85 -4.13
N VAL A 339 -14.43 -3.72 -4.84
CA VAL A 339 -15.09 -3.50 -6.13
C VAL A 339 -14.55 -4.48 -7.19
N LEU A 340 -13.23 -4.70 -7.25
CA LEU A 340 -12.62 -5.69 -8.18
C LEU A 340 -13.13 -7.12 -7.94
N VAL A 341 -13.35 -7.52 -6.68
CA VAL A 341 -13.95 -8.83 -6.38
C VAL A 341 -15.40 -8.86 -6.87
N ALA A 342 -16.20 -7.83 -6.58
CA ALA A 342 -17.56 -7.76 -7.10
C ALA A 342 -17.63 -7.69 -8.64
N GLU A 343 -16.66 -7.09 -9.31
CA GLU A 343 -16.53 -7.11 -10.78
C GLU A 343 -16.30 -8.52 -11.31
N ARG A 344 -15.40 -9.30 -10.67
CA ARG A 344 -15.12 -10.70 -11.05
C ARG A 344 -16.35 -11.60 -10.88
N GLU A 345 -17.16 -11.35 -9.86
CA GLU A 345 -18.44 -12.05 -9.61
C GLU A 345 -19.61 -11.53 -10.47
N GLY A 346 -19.40 -10.52 -11.34
CA GLY A 346 -20.48 -9.91 -12.13
C GLY A 346 -21.51 -9.13 -11.29
N ARG A 347 -21.11 -8.66 -10.10
CA ARG A 347 -21.94 -7.98 -9.09
C ARG A 347 -21.55 -6.53 -8.81
N ARG A 348 -20.65 -5.91 -9.58
CA ARG A 348 -20.20 -4.52 -9.40
C ARG A 348 -21.35 -3.54 -9.10
N ASP A 349 -22.34 -3.48 -9.97
CA ASP A 349 -23.42 -2.49 -9.86
C ASP A 349 -24.36 -2.80 -8.69
N ALA A 350 -24.58 -4.08 -8.40
CA ALA A 350 -25.34 -4.52 -7.23
C ALA A 350 -24.62 -4.17 -5.91
N LEU A 351 -23.29 -4.32 -5.86
CA LEU A 351 -22.48 -3.87 -4.71
C LEU A 351 -22.59 -2.35 -4.54
N VAL A 352 -22.41 -1.58 -5.61
CA VAL A 352 -22.48 -0.11 -5.55
C VAL A 352 -23.87 0.36 -5.10
N ALA A 353 -24.95 -0.28 -5.55
CA ALA A 353 -26.30 -0.02 -5.04
C ALA A 353 -26.43 -0.38 -3.54
N GLY A 354 -25.97 -1.57 -3.11
CA GLY A 354 -25.97 -1.95 -1.69
C GLY A 354 -25.22 -0.97 -0.79
N LEU A 355 -24.05 -0.49 -1.23
CA LEU A 355 -23.24 0.51 -0.53
C LEU A 355 -23.85 1.92 -0.50
N ARG A 356 -24.81 2.24 -1.38
CA ARG A 356 -25.55 3.50 -1.36
C ARG A 356 -26.82 3.40 -0.50
N ASP A 357 -27.56 2.31 -0.67
CA ASP A 357 -28.97 2.25 -0.30
C ASP A 357 -29.24 1.39 0.95
N ARG A 358 -28.28 0.55 1.38
CA ARG A 358 -28.49 -0.49 2.41
C ARG A 358 -27.47 -0.50 3.54
N VAL A 359 -26.26 0.00 3.32
CA VAL A 359 -25.12 -0.13 4.25
C VAL A 359 -24.54 1.24 4.59
N VAL A 360 -24.31 1.51 5.87
CA VAL A 360 -23.60 2.73 6.29
C VAL A 360 -22.11 2.60 5.92
N VAL A 361 -21.66 3.43 4.97
CA VAL A 361 -20.26 3.43 4.52
C VAL A 361 -19.44 4.44 5.32
N ALA A 362 -18.38 3.95 5.99
CA ALA A 362 -17.44 4.76 6.73
C ALA A 362 -16.04 4.73 6.08
N ALA A 363 -15.44 5.90 5.92
CA ALA A 363 -14.07 6.06 5.41
C ALA A 363 -13.20 6.73 6.48
N ILE A 364 -11.99 6.21 6.72
CA ILE A 364 -11.09 6.77 7.75
C ILE A 364 -10.65 8.22 7.47
N GLY A 365 -10.70 8.69 6.22
CA GLY A 365 -10.19 10.00 5.85
C GLY A 365 -10.38 10.34 4.36
N PRO A 366 -9.98 11.55 3.94
CA PRO A 366 -10.38 12.15 2.67
C PRO A 366 -9.90 11.39 1.42
N VAL A 367 -8.71 10.77 1.45
CA VAL A 367 -8.17 9.98 0.33
C VAL A 367 -9.03 8.73 0.07
N CYS A 368 -9.41 8.01 1.12
CA CYS A 368 -10.29 6.85 1.04
C CYS A 368 -11.71 7.26 0.60
N ALA A 369 -12.21 8.39 1.11
CA ALA A 369 -13.48 8.97 0.71
C ALA A 369 -13.51 9.41 -0.77
N ALA A 370 -12.41 9.95 -1.30
CA ALA A 370 -12.28 10.28 -2.72
C ALA A 370 -12.36 9.00 -3.58
N THR A 371 -11.66 7.93 -3.20
CA THR A 371 -11.73 6.65 -3.92
C THR A 371 -13.13 6.03 -3.89
N LEU A 372 -13.88 6.14 -2.79
CA LEU A 372 -15.30 5.73 -2.79
C LEU A 372 -16.13 6.53 -3.81
N ARG A 373 -15.91 7.85 -3.91
CA ARG A 373 -16.61 8.71 -4.88
C ARG A 373 -16.24 8.39 -6.33
N GLU A 374 -15.02 7.92 -6.62
CA GLU A 374 -14.64 7.41 -7.96
C GLU A 374 -15.54 6.24 -8.41
N TYR A 375 -15.97 5.38 -7.47
CA TYR A 375 -16.95 4.31 -7.71
C TYR A 375 -18.41 4.76 -7.49
N GLY A 376 -18.63 6.07 -7.31
CA GLY A 376 -19.94 6.67 -7.13
C GLY A 376 -20.58 6.43 -5.76
N VAL A 377 -19.81 6.05 -4.74
CA VAL A 377 -20.28 5.89 -3.36
C VAL A 377 -19.83 7.09 -2.52
N THR A 378 -20.76 7.78 -1.86
CA THR A 378 -20.41 8.83 -0.89
C THR A 378 -20.38 8.20 0.51
N PRO A 379 -19.26 8.27 1.26
CA PRO A 379 -19.25 7.78 2.63
C PRO A 379 -20.18 8.63 3.51
N HIS A 380 -20.96 7.94 4.34
CA HIS A 380 -21.85 8.52 5.34
C HIS A 380 -21.06 9.07 6.54
N ILE A 381 -19.87 8.51 6.78
CA ILE A 381 -19.03 8.81 7.94
C ILE A 381 -17.59 9.03 7.47
N GLN A 382 -17.02 10.18 7.85
CA GLN A 382 -15.59 10.46 7.78
C GLN A 382 -15.19 11.18 9.07
N PRO A 383 -14.31 10.63 9.93
CA PRO A 383 -13.88 11.30 11.15
C PRO A 383 -12.92 12.46 10.83
N GLU A 384 -12.90 13.50 11.67
CA GLU A 384 -11.93 14.59 11.58
C GLU A 384 -10.49 14.11 11.68
N LYS A 385 -10.23 13.18 12.62
CA LYS A 385 -8.92 12.55 12.83
C LYS A 385 -8.89 11.18 12.16
N GLY A 386 -7.97 10.97 11.23
CA GLY A 386 -7.77 9.72 10.49
C GLY A 386 -7.19 8.56 11.31
N THR A 387 -7.81 8.22 12.45
CA THR A 387 -7.40 7.12 13.33
C THR A 387 -8.51 6.08 13.48
N MET A 388 -8.15 4.82 13.71
CA MET A 388 -9.14 3.75 13.92
C MET A 388 -10.03 4.02 15.14
N GLY A 389 -9.48 4.60 16.21
CA GLY A 389 -10.25 5.01 17.37
C GLY A 389 -11.33 6.04 17.00
N ALA A 390 -10.95 7.13 16.33
CA ALA A 390 -11.89 8.17 15.90
C ALA A 390 -12.93 7.65 14.90
N LEU A 391 -12.54 6.75 13.98
CA LEU A 391 -13.45 6.08 13.04
C LEU A 391 -14.53 5.26 13.78
N VAL A 392 -14.14 4.39 14.71
CA VAL A 392 -15.09 3.56 15.47
C VAL A 392 -16.01 4.41 16.36
N HIS A 393 -15.49 5.47 17.00
CA HIS A 393 -16.33 6.41 17.76
C HIS A 393 -17.27 7.25 16.87
N ALA A 394 -16.94 7.48 15.60
CA ALA A 394 -17.84 8.12 14.64
C ALA A 394 -18.95 7.16 14.20
N ILE A 395 -18.64 5.88 13.98
CA ILE A 395 -19.63 4.81 13.67
C ILE A 395 -20.61 4.58 14.83
N ALA A 396 -20.12 4.59 16.06
CA ALA A 396 -20.96 4.51 17.24
C ALA A 396 -21.94 5.70 17.32
N ARG A 397 -21.43 6.94 17.24
CA ARG A 397 -22.26 8.17 17.26
C ARG A 397 -23.26 8.26 16.09
N HIS A 398 -22.96 7.69 14.92
CA HIS A 398 -23.89 7.70 13.79
C HIS A 398 -25.13 6.81 14.03
N GLY A 399 -25.04 5.81 14.92
CA GLY A 399 -26.15 4.88 15.18
C GLY A 399 -26.86 5.10 16.52
N THR A 400 -26.72 6.25 17.16
CA THR A 400 -27.53 6.62 18.33
C THR A 400 -28.87 7.27 17.96
N VAL A 401 -29.30 7.14 16.69
CA VAL A 401 -30.71 7.34 16.30
C VAL A 401 -31.49 6.14 16.84
N PRO A 402 -32.62 6.32 17.56
CA PRO A 402 -33.30 5.22 18.23
C PRO A 402 -33.68 4.10 17.25
N SER A 403 -33.51 2.86 17.71
CA SER A 403 -33.80 1.65 16.96
C SER A 403 -35.23 1.66 16.42
N ARG A 404 -35.38 1.22 15.17
CA ARG A 404 -36.68 1.06 14.49
C ARG A 404 -37.61 0.19 15.37
N PRO A 405 -38.87 0.58 15.57
CA PRO A 405 -39.80 -0.13 16.47
C PRO A 405 -40.18 -1.52 15.95
#